data_AF-A0A9E0T645-F1
#
_entry.id   AF-A0A9E0T645-F1
#
_cell.length_a   1.000
_cell.length_b   1.000
_cell.length_c   1.000
_cell.angle_alpha   90.00
_cell.angle_beta   90.00
_cell.angle_gamma   90.00
#
_symmetry.space_group_name_H-M   'P 1'
#
loop_
_entity.id
_entity.type
_entity.pdbx_description
1 polymer ?
#
loop_
_entity_poly.entity_id
_entity_poly.type
_entity_poly.pdbx_seq_one_letter_code
_entity_poly.pdbx_strand_id
1 'polypeptide(L)'
;MTDRDLPKQRIDSLRWLHEMRSLEHFEQPHPDYWNDRCSQFLAQFQRVRGGLIREFLSHLENTCQFKPGEGLTVLRHLAANRLLGLDLDRPFSTGDSISRLTVLAKPQSERRQA
;
A
#
# COMPACT_ATOMS: atom_id res chain seq x y z
N MET A 1 8.58 24.66 -14.49
CA MET A 1 7.40 24.67 -13.62
C MET A 1 7.86 24.27 -12.24
N THR A 2 7.71 25.17 -11.27
CA THR A 2 8.25 25.02 -9.91
C THR A 2 7.29 24.20 -9.05
N ASP A 3 7.90 23.32 -8.25
CA ASP A 3 7.38 22.35 -7.27
C ASP A 3 6.44 22.93 -6.16
N ARG A 4 5.75 24.06 -6.37
CA ARG A 4 5.27 24.93 -5.27
C ARG A 4 3.77 24.98 -4.97
N ASP A 5 2.93 24.15 -5.59
CA ASP A 5 1.48 24.15 -5.30
C ASP A 5 0.91 22.76 -5.01
N LEU A 6 1.70 21.88 -4.37
CA LEU A 6 1.13 20.68 -3.78
C LEU A 6 0.46 21.06 -2.45
N PRO A 7 -0.85 20.78 -2.26
CA PRO A 7 -1.53 21.01 -0.99
C PRO A 7 -0.76 20.33 0.14
N LYS A 8 -0.63 21.01 1.29
CA LYS A 8 0.08 20.49 2.47
C LYS A 8 -0.30 19.03 2.79
N GLN A 9 -1.59 18.72 2.66
CA GLN A 9 -2.13 17.38 2.86
C GLN A 9 -1.53 16.33 1.91
N ARG A 10 -1.35 16.67 0.62
CA ARG A 10 -0.72 15.77 -0.36
C ARG A 10 0.75 15.56 -0.03
N ILE A 11 1.46 16.60 0.40
CA ILE A 11 2.87 16.49 0.84
C ILE A 11 2.98 15.55 2.04
N ASP A 12 2.12 15.70 3.04
CA ASP A 12 2.15 14.86 4.23
C ASP A 12 1.78 13.40 3.91
N SER A 13 0.80 13.17 3.04
CA SER A 13 0.42 11.83 2.57
C SER A 13 1.55 11.18 1.77
N LEU A 14 2.24 11.94 0.90
CA LEU A 14 3.41 11.48 0.18
C LEU A 14 4.56 11.13 1.12
N ARG A 15 4.85 11.97 2.13
CA ARG A 15 5.88 11.68 3.13
C ARG A 15 5.57 10.38 3.88
N TRP A 16 4.34 10.22 4.33
CA TRP A 16 3.86 9.00 4.98
C TRP A 16 4.01 7.76 4.09
N LEU A 17 3.76 7.85 2.79
CA LEU A 17 4.01 6.72 1.88
C LEU A 17 5.51 6.48 1.65
N HIS A 18 6.29 7.54 1.46
CA HIS A 18 7.72 7.46 1.17
C HIS A 18 8.52 6.71 2.24
N GLU A 19 8.11 6.79 3.51
CA GLU A 19 8.70 5.99 4.61
C GLU A 19 8.66 4.48 4.37
N MET A 20 7.69 3.98 3.60
CA MET A 20 7.50 2.55 3.32
C MET A 20 7.90 2.18 1.89
N ARG A 21 8.65 3.04 1.19
CA ARG A 21 9.07 2.80 -0.20
C ARG A 21 9.96 1.56 -0.34
N SER A 22 10.83 1.32 0.65
CA SER A 22 11.64 0.10 0.77
C SER A 22 11.33 -0.61 2.08
N LEU A 23 11.26 -1.94 2.03
CA LEU A 23 11.13 -2.82 3.20
C LEU A 23 12.44 -3.59 3.48
N GLU A 24 13.52 -3.27 2.77
CA GLU A 24 14.82 -3.95 2.89
C GLU A 24 15.45 -3.78 4.29
N HIS A 25 15.05 -2.73 5.02
CA HIS A 25 15.58 -2.43 6.36
C HIS A 25 14.70 -2.98 7.49
N PHE A 26 13.58 -3.61 7.14
CA PHE A 26 12.74 -4.31 8.12
C PHE A 26 13.30 -5.70 8.36
N GLU A 27 13.23 -6.19 9.59
CA GLU A 27 13.52 -7.59 9.87
C GLU A 27 12.58 -8.49 9.07
N GLN A 28 13.17 -9.45 8.36
CA GLN A 28 12.44 -10.39 7.51
C GLN A 28 12.73 -11.81 8.01
N PRO A 29 11.70 -12.65 8.21
CA PRO A 29 11.89 -14.06 8.53
C PRO A 29 12.67 -14.82 7.45
N HIS A 30 12.52 -14.41 6.19
CA HIS A 30 13.23 -14.94 5.02
C HIS A 30 13.25 -13.89 3.89
N PRO A 31 14.14 -14.03 2.88
CA PRO A 31 14.40 -12.98 1.87
C PRO A 31 13.21 -12.50 1.04
N ASP A 32 12.20 -13.36 0.81
CA ASP A 32 11.01 -13.03 0.01
C ASP A 32 9.77 -12.70 0.82
N TYR A 33 9.88 -12.60 2.15
CA TYR A 33 8.73 -12.48 3.05
C TYR A 33 7.77 -11.36 2.66
N TRP A 34 8.29 -10.14 2.43
CA TRP A 34 7.43 -9.01 2.08
C TRP A 34 6.86 -9.10 0.66
N ASN A 35 7.56 -9.75 -0.27
CA ASN A 35 7.03 -10.01 -1.61
C ASN A 35 5.85 -10.99 -1.55
N ASP A 36 5.95 -12.02 -0.71
CA ASP A 36 4.87 -12.97 -0.46
C ASP A 36 3.66 -12.28 0.19
N ARG A 37 3.90 -11.42 1.18
CA ARG A 37 2.83 -10.62 1.81
C ARG A 37 2.17 -9.66 0.83
N CYS A 38 2.93 -8.99 -0.05
CA CYS A 38 2.38 -8.15 -1.10
C CYS A 38 1.50 -8.95 -2.06
N SER A 39 1.95 -10.13 -2.48
CA SER A 39 1.21 -11.01 -3.39
C SER A 39 -0.08 -11.52 -2.75
N GLN A 40 -0.02 -11.96 -1.49
CA GLN A 40 -1.19 -12.40 -0.73
C GLN A 40 -2.20 -11.26 -0.51
N PHE A 41 -1.71 -10.06 -0.15
CA PHE A 41 -2.56 -8.88 0.01
C PHE A 41 -3.35 -8.59 -1.26
N LEU A 42 -2.68 -8.54 -2.42
CA LEU A 42 -3.33 -8.26 -3.71
C LEU A 42 -4.33 -9.36 -4.09
N ALA A 43 -3.99 -10.63 -3.86
CA ALA A 43 -4.89 -11.75 -4.13
C ALA A 43 -6.17 -11.70 -3.29
N GLN A 44 -6.07 -11.34 -2.00
CA GLN A 44 -7.25 -11.17 -1.15
C GLN A 44 -8.02 -9.91 -1.48
N PHE A 45 -7.33 -8.81 -1.78
CA PHE A 45 -7.94 -7.55 -2.16
C PHE A 45 -8.88 -7.71 -3.37
N GLN A 46 -8.48 -8.52 -4.37
CA GLN A 46 -9.31 -8.82 -5.55
C GLN A 46 -10.60 -9.62 -5.23
N ARG A 47 -10.65 -10.30 -4.08
CA ARG A 47 -11.80 -11.11 -3.65
C ARG A 47 -12.80 -10.31 -2.81
N VAL A 48 -12.35 -9.22 -2.19
CA VAL A 48 -13.21 -8.37 -1.37
C VAL A 48 -14.15 -7.55 -2.26
N ARG A 49 -15.43 -7.52 -1.88
CA ARG A 49 -16.49 -6.80 -2.62
C ARG A 49 -16.89 -5.47 -1.98
N GLY A 50 -16.41 -5.18 -0.78
CA GLY A 50 -16.74 -3.96 -0.02
C GLY A 50 -16.33 -4.10 1.45
N GLY A 51 -16.72 -3.12 2.26
CA GLY A 51 -16.38 -3.05 3.68
C GLY A 51 -15.33 -1.98 3.98
N LEU A 52 -14.89 -1.93 5.23
CA LEU A 52 -13.90 -0.97 5.70
C LEU A 52 -12.48 -1.50 5.56
N ILE A 53 -11.51 -0.61 5.37
CA ILE A 53 -10.09 -0.99 5.28
C ILE A 53 -9.66 -1.75 6.55
N ARG A 54 -10.08 -1.32 7.74
CA ARG A 54 -9.80 -2.02 9.00
C ARG A 54 -10.29 -3.46 9.01
N GLU A 55 -11.46 -3.73 8.43
CA GLU A 55 -12.06 -5.07 8.40
C GLU A 55 -11.25 -5.99 7.47
N PHE A 56 -10.78 -5.45 6.36
CA PHE A 56 -9.87 -6.16 5.46
C PHE A 56 -8.52 -6.44 6.12
N LEU A 57 -7.94 -5.47 6.82
CA LEU A 57 -6.68 -5.67 7.56
C LEU A 57 -6.83 -6.76 8.63
N SER A 58 -7.91 -6.72 9.42
CA SER A 58 -8.22 -7.77 10.39
C SER A 58 -8.46 -9.13 9.73
N HIS A 59 -9.05 -9.18 8.54
CA HIS A 59 -9.19 -10.41 7.78
C HIS A 59 -7.81 -11.00 7.43
N LEU A 60 -6.87 -10.20 6.93
CA LEU A 60 -5.51 -10.66 6.62
C LEU A 60 -4.80 -11.24 7.84
N GLU A 61 -4.94 -10.60 9.01
CA GLU A 61 -4.37 -11.07 10.26
C GLU A 61 -4.98 -12.42 10.69
N ASN A 62 -6.31 -12.54 10.61
CA ASN A 62 -7.03 -13.73 11.06
C ASN A 62 -6.92 -14.93 10.12
N THR A 63 -6.85 -14.71 8.80
CA THR A 63 -6.96 -15.80 7.81
C THR A 63 -5.72 -16.00 6.95
N CYS A 64 -4.85 -15.00 6.84
CA CYS A 64 -3.65 -15.07 5.98
C CYS A 64 -2.34 -15.04 6.80
N GLN A 65 -2.43 -15.22 8.12
CA GLN A 65 -1.28 -15.26 9.03
C GLN A 65 -0.43 -13.97 9.00
N PHE A 66 -1.04 -12.83 8.68
CA PHE A 66 -0.35 -11.55 8.84
C PHE A 66 -0.19 -11.27 10.34
N LYS A 67 0.98 -10.80 10.75
CA LYS A 67 1.16 -10.25 12.10
C LYS A 67 0.46 -8.90 12.22
N PRO A 68 0.09 -8.48 13.44
CA PRO A 68 -0.49 -7.17 13.69
C PRO A 68 0.31 -6.05 13.02
N GLY A 69 -0.36 -5.26 12.18
CA GLY A 69 0.24 -4.11 11.49
C GLY A 69 0.94 -4.43 10.17
N GLU A 70 1.23 -5.70 9.85
CA GLU A 70 1.85 -6.06 8.55
C GLU A 70 0.96 -5.69 7.37
N GLY A 71 -0.36 -5.83 7.52
CA GLY A 71 -1.30 -5.47 6.46
C GLY A 71 -1.23 -3.98 6.12
N LEU A 72 -1.06 -3.12 7.13
CA LEU A 72 -0.90 -1.68 6.93
C LEU A 72 0.48 -1.35 6.32
N THR A 73 1.54 -2.04 6.75
CA THR A 73 2.88 -1.93 6.15
C THR A 73 2.85 -2.26 4.67
N VAL A 74 2.23 -3.38 4.30
CA VAL A 74 2.07 -3.81 2.91
C VAL A 74 1.23 -2.82 2.11
N LEU A 75 0.10 -2.36 2.65
CA LEU A 75 -0.74 -1.34 2.00
C LEU A 75 0.07 -0.08 1.67
N ARG A 76 0.81 0.45 2.65
CA ARG A 76 1.67 1.63 2.47
C ARG A 76 2.76 1.36 1.44
N HIS A 77 3.40 0.20 1.48
CA HIS A 77 4.45 -0.18 0.54
C HIS A 77 3.94 -0.29 -0.91
N LEU A 78 2.79 -0.95 -1.11
CA LEU A 78 2.14 -1.05 -2.42
C LEU A 78 1.75 0.33 -2.95
N ALA A 79 1.26 1.22 -2.09
CA ALA A 79 0.93 2.59 -2.50
C ALA A 79 2.16 3.45 -2.79
N ALA A 80 3.22 3.34 -1.99
CA ALA A 80 4.49 4.02 -2.22
C ALA A 80 5.13 3.61 -3.56
N ASN A 81 4.93 2.35 -3.96
CA ASN A 81 5.42 1.79 -5.23
C ASN A 81 4.40 1.89 -6.38
N ARG A 82 3.31 2.66 -6.20
CA ARG A 82 2.27 2.89 -7.22
C ARG A 82 1.64 1.59 -7.76
N LEU A 83 1.57 0.56 -6.94
CA LEU A 83 0.80 -0.67 -7.21
C LEU A 83 -0.63 -0.55 -6.66
N LEU A 84 -0.83 0.32 -5.68
CA LEU A 84 -2.12 0.65 -5.10
C LEU A 84 -2.33 2.18 -5.12
N GLY A 85 -3.48 2.61 -5.62
CA GLY A 85 -3.92 3.99 -5.65
C GLY A 85 -4.61 4.38 -4.35
N LEU A 86 -4.28 5.56 -3.85
CA LEU A 86 -4.85 6.21 -2.68
C LEU A 86 -5.19 7.65 -3.02
N ASP A 87 -6.25 8.17 -2.42
CA ASP A 87 -6.56 9.61 -2.44
C ASP A 87 -5.57 10.34 -1.52
N LEU A 88 -4.63 11.08 -2.12
CA LEU A 88 -3.59 11.82 -1.41
C LEU A 88 -4.06 13.21 -0.95
N ASP A 89 -5.22 13.67 -1.41
CA ASP A 89 -5.73 15.00 -1.08
C ASP A 89 -6.45 15.03 0.28
N ARG A 90 -6.53 13.88 0.97
CA ARG A 90 -7.04 13.75 2.34
C ARG A 90 -6.20 12.80 3.20
N PRO A 91 -6.35 12.84 4.53
CA PRO A 91 -5.69 11.87 5.41
C PRO A 91 -6.17 10.45 5.16
N PHE A 92 -5.23 9.49 5.20
CA PHE A 92 -5.58 8.08 5.21
C PHE A 92 -6.29 7.69 6.50
N SER A 93 -7.36 6.90 6.41
CA SER A 93 -8.09 6.35 7.55
C SER A 93 -8.41 4.88 7.30
N THR A 94 -8.18 4.02 8.29
CA THR A 94 -8.62 2.62 8.22
C THR A 94 -10.14 2.47 8.38
N GLY A 95 -10.84 3.54 8.78
CA GLY A 95 -12.30 3.63 8.76
C GLY A 95 -12.89 3.94 7.38
N ASP A 96 -12.05 4.17 6.37
CA ASP A 96 -12.52 4.37 5.00
C ASP A 96 -13.01 3.07 4.36
N SER A 97 -13.91 3.19 3.39
CA SER A 97 -14.30 2.05 2.53
C SER A 97 -13.12 1.54 1.71
N ILE A 98 -12.99 0.23 1.61
CA ILE A 98 -11.96 -0.45 0.82
C ILE A 98 -12.04 -0.09 -0.67
N SER A 99 -13.23 0.28 -1.17
CA SER A 99 -13.43 0.72 -2.56
C SER A 99 -12.66 2.01 -2.90
N ARG A 100 -12.13 2.73 -1.91
CA ARG A 100 -11.25 3.89 -2.11
C ARG A 100 -9.83 3.49 -2.53
N LEU A 101 -9.46 2.23 -2.35
CA LEU A 101 -8.21 1.66 -2.82
C LEU A 101 -8.42 1.14 -4.25
N THR A 102 -7.49 1.44 -5.14
CA THR A 102 -7.56 0.96 -6.53
C THR A 102 -6.26 0.27 -6.90
N VAL A 103 -6.30 -0.98 -7.37
CA VAL A 103 -5.08 -1.61 -7.90
C VAL A 103 -4.70 -0.87 -9.17
N LEU A 104 -3.51 -0.28 -9.18
CA LEU A 104 -2.97 0.35 -10.36
C LEU A 104 -2.35 -0.75 -11.21
N ALA A 105 -2.80 -0.89 -12.45
CA ALA A 105 -2.11 -1.74 -13.41
C ALA A 105 -0.64 -1.28 -13.45
N LYS A 106 0.31 -2.23 -13.34
CA LYS A 106 1.74 -1.92 -13.40
C LYS A 106 1.96 -0.97 -14.58
N PRO A 107 2.57 0.21 -14.39
CA PRO A 107 3.10 0.92 -15.55
C PRO A 107 4.03 -0.06 -16.25
N GLN A 108 3.70 -0.43 -17.49
CA GLN A 108 4.60 -1.17 -18.36
C GLN A 108 5.92 -0.42 -18.37
N SER A 109 6.94 -1.05 -17.79
CA SER A 109 8.35 -0.90 -18.13
C SER A 109 8.80 0.51 -18.51
N GLU A 110 9.41 1.25 -17.58
CA GLU A 110 10.53 2.09 -17.99
C GLU A 110 11.61 1.14 -18.50
N ARG A 111 11.61 0.93 -19.83
CA ARG A 111 12.83 0.65 -20.57
C ARG A 111 13.86 1.71 -20.17
N ARG A 112 14.87 1.31 -19.41
CA ARG A 112 16.22 1.88 -19.43
C ARG A 112 17.09 0.64 -19.64
N GLN A 113 17.61 0.29 -20.83
CA GLN A 113 18.35 1.08 -21.81
C GLN A 113 19.28 2.09 -21.14
N ALA A 114 20.39 1.57 -20.62
CA ALA A 114 21.75 2.00 -20.96
C ALA A 114 22.71 0.87 -20.57
#